data_AF-A0A6G3X759-F1
#
_entry.id   AF-A0A6G3X759-F1
#
_cell.length_a   1.000
_cell.length_b   1.000
_cell.length_c   1.000
_cell.angle_alpha   90.00
_cell.angle_beta   90.00
_cell.angle_gamma   90.00
#
_symmetry.space_group_name_H-M   'P 1'
#
loop_
_entity.id
_entity.type
_entity.pdbx_description
1 polymer ?
#
loop_
_entity_poly.entity_id
_entity_poly.type
_entity_poly.pdbx_seq_one_letter_code
_entity_poly.pdbx_strand_id
1 'polypeptide(L)'
;NAAEVVNDEVWLADTFIPTVAKRGAAIIEARGASSAASAANAAIDHVHTWVNGTAEGDWTSMGIPSDGSYGVPEGIISSFPVTTKDGKYEIVQGLDINEF
;
A
#
# COMPACT_ATOMS: atom_id res chain seq x y z
N ASN A 1 15.32 -3.76 -7.11
CA ASN A 1 14.05 -3.38 -6.44
C ASN A 1 14.09 -3.85 -4.97
N ALA A 2 13.05 -3.62 -4.15
CA ALA A 2 13.08 -3.99 -2.73
C ALA A 2 13.27 -5.50 -2.49
N ALA A 3 12.69 -6.36 -3.33
CA ALA A 3 12.82 -7.81 -3.21
C ALA A 3 14.28 -8.27 -3.41
N GLU A 4 14.99 -7.70 -4.39
CA GLU A 4 16.42 -7.96 -4.61
C GLU A 4 17.30 -7.53 -3.43
N VAL A 5 16.95 -6.43 -2.75
CA VAL A 5 17.69 -5.95 -1.57
C VAL A 5 17.47 -6.86 -0.37
N VAL A 6 16.24 -7.35 -0.18
CA VAL A 6 15.92 -8.34 0.86
C VAL A 6 16.60 -9.68 0.57
N ASN A 7 16.67 -10.07 -0.71
CA ASN A 7 17.34 -11.27 -1.22
C ASN A 7 16.94 -12.57 -0.51
N ASP A 8 15.68 -12.67 -0.10
CA ASP A 8 15.12 -13.85 0.56
C ASP A 8 13.63 -14.00 0.18
N GLU A 9 13.40 -14.75 -0.90
CA GLU A 9 12.08 -14.97 -1.47
C GLU A 9 11.17 -15.79 -0.53
N VAL A 10 11.74 -16.75 0.19
CA VAL A 10 11.02 -17.58 1.17
C VAL A 10 10.56 -16.71 2.33
N TRP A 11 11.42 -15.85 2.86
CA TRP A 11 11.03 -14.91 3.90
C TRP A 11 9.93 -13.94 3.41
N LEU A 12 10.02 -13.44 2.17
CA LEU A 12 8.98 -12.58 1.59
C LEU A 12 7.62 -13.29 1.54
N ALA A 13 7.58 -14.50 0.98
CA ALA A 13 6.37 -15.29 0.78
C ALA A 13 5.76 -15.81 2.09
N ASP A 14 6.59 -16.38 2.97
CA ASP A 14 6.11 -17.15 4.12
C ASP A 14 6.10 -16.33 5.41
N THR A 15 6.86 -15.24 5.48
CA THR A 15 6.98 -14.43 6.69
C THR A 15 6.45 -13.01 6.50
N PHE A 16 6.98 -12.24 5.55
CA PHE A 16 6.65 -10.82 5.41
C PHE A 16 5.19 -10.60 4.99
N ILE A 17 4.77 -11.17 3.86
CA ILE A 17 3.41 -11.02 3.33
C ILE A 17 2.36 -11.50 4.36
N PRO A 18 2.48 -12.71 4.95
CA PRO A 18 1.51 -13.19 5.94
C PRO A 18 1.50 -12.35 7.22
N THR A 19 2.66 -11.84 7.66
CA THR A 19 2.75 -10.99 8.86
C THR A 19 2.01 -9.67 8.66
N VAL A 20 2.19 -9.02 7.51
CA VAL A 20 1.49 -7.77 7.18
C VAL A 20 -0.02 -8.03 7.08
N ALA A 21 -0.44 -9.06 6.33
CA ALA A 21 -1.85 -9.40 6.14
C ALA A 21 -2.56 -9.74 7.46
N LYS A 22 -1.86 -10.40 8.41
CA LYS A 22 -2.42 -10.83 9.70
C LYS A 22 -2.19 -9.82 10.82
N ARG A 23 -1.60 -8.64 10.55
CA ARG A 23 -1.20 -7.69 11.59
C ARG A 23 -2.36 -7.22 12.47
N GLY A 24 -3.54 -7.00 11.89
CA GLY A 24 -4.73 -6.60 12.64
C GLY A 24 -5.17 -7.65 13.66
N ALA A 25 -5.17 -8.92 13.26
CA ALA A 25 -5.51 -10.03 14.15
C ALA A 25 -4.50 -10.17 15.31
N ALA A 26 -3.20 -10.05 15.01
CA ALA A 26 -2.16 -10.08 16.04
C ALA A 26 -2.30 -8.94 17.07
N ILE A 27 -2.75 -7.75 16.65
CA ILE A 27 -3.01 -6.64 17.57
C ILE A 27 -4.22 -6.94 18.46
N ILE A 28 -5.29 -7.50 17.89
CA ILE A 28 -6.48 -7.89 18.66
C ILE A 28 -6.13 -8.96 19.69
N GLU A 29 -5.36 -9.98 19.32
CA GLU A 29 -4.91 -11.02 20.24
C GLU A 29 -4.10 -10.43 21.41
N ALA A 30 -3.17 -9.52 21.12
CA ALA A 30 -2.31 -8.93 22.15
C ALA A 30 -3.02 -7.93 23.06
N ARG A 31 -4.01 -7.17 22.55
CA ARG A 31 -4.64 -6.04 23.28
C ARG A 31 -6.08 -6.31 23.70
N GLY A 32 -6.72 -7.36 23.19
CA GLY A 32 -8.16 -7.60 23.34
C GLY A 32 -9.06 -6.59 22.61
N ALA A 33 -8.49 -5.73 21.76
CA ALA A 33 -9.21 -4.65 21.07
C ALA A 33 -8.61 -4.37 19.70
N SER A 34 -9.39 -3.77 18.80
CA SER A 34 -8.94 -3.42 17.45
C SER A 34 -7.82 -2.37 17.44
N SER A 35 -7.11 -2.30 16.33
CA SER A 35 -6.01 -1.35 16.08
C SER A 35 -6.51 0.07 15.76
N ALA A 36 -7.45 0.59 16.55
CA ALA A 36 -8.17 1.85 16.27
C ALA A 36 -7.24 3.06 16.12
N ALA A 37 -6.25 3.20 17.01
CA ALA A 37 -5.34 4.35 16.99
C ALA A 37 -4.47 4.39 15.73
N SER A 38 -3.89 3.24 15.32
CA SER A 38 -3.09 3.17 14.11
C SER A 38 -3.93 3.29 12.84
N ALA A 39 -5.18 2.79 12.86
CA ALA A 39 -6.11 2.98 11.75
C ALA A 39 -6.50 4.45 11.58
N ALA A 40 -6.76 5.17 12.68
CA ALA A 40 -7.01 6.61 12.65
C ALA A 40 -5.78 7.38 12.13
N ASN A 41 -4.58 7.00 12.56
CA ASN A 41 -3.34 7.59 12.06
C ASN A 41 -3.19 7.38 10.54
N ALA A 42 -3.42 6.16 10.05
CA ALA A 42 -3.34 5.87 8.62
C ALA A 42 -4.36 6.68 7.79
N ALA A 43 -5.57 6.90 8.33
CA ALA A 43 -6.56 7.76 7.68
C ALA A 43 -6.11 9.24 7.63
N ILE A 44 -5.50 9.75 8.70
CA ILE A 44 -4.93 11.10 8.74
C ILE A 44 -3.79 11.23 7.73
N ASP A 45 -2.84 10.29 7.75
CA ASP A 45 -1.69 10.28 6.85
C ASP A 45 -2.12 10.21 5.39
N HIS A 46 -3.14 9.41 5.08
CA HIS A 46 -3.70 9.28 3.75
C HIS A 46 -4.23 10.62 3.22
N VAL A 47 -5.11 11.29 3.97
CA VAL A 47 -5.68 12.58 3.55
C VAL A 47 -4.60 13.66 3.51
N HIS A 48 -3.69 13.69 4.49
CA HIS A 48 -2.59 14.64 4.53
C HIS A 48 -1.69 14.50 3.30
N THR A 49 -1.26 13.28 2.98
CA THR A 49 -0.41 13.01 1.81
C THR A 49 -1.14 13.30 0.51
N TRP A 50 -2.44 12.97 0.41
CA TRP A 50 -3.22 13.29 -0.78
C TRP A 50 -3.27 14.80 -1.03
N VAL A 51 -3.57 15.59 0.00
CA VAL A 51 -3.69 17.05 -0.12
C VAL A 51 -2.33 17.72 -0.34
N ASN A 52 -1.31 17.32 0.42
CA ASN A 52 -0.01 18.02 0.48
C ASN A 52 1.06 17.46 -0.46
N GLY A 53 0.82 16.28 -1.04
CA GLY A 53 1.74 15.62 -1.96
C GLY A 53 2.62 14.54 -1.31
N THR A 54 3.14 13.63 -2.14
CA THR A 54 4.20 12.68 -1.78
C THR A 54 5.56 13.39 -1.78
N ALA A 55 6.51 12.86 -1.00
CA ALA A 55 7.89 13.34 -1.06
C ALA A 55 8.51 13.08 -2.45
N GLU A 56 9.49 13.89 -2.83
CA GLU A 56 10.18 13.73 -4.12
C GLU A 56 10.85 12.36 -4.20
N GLY A 57 10.56 11.61 -5.27
CA GLY A 57 11.08 10.26 -5.47
C GLY A 57 10.40 9.16 -4.64
N ASP A 58 9.33 9.49 -3.91
CA ASP A 58 8.61 8.55 -3.05
C ASP A 58 7.18 8.29 -3.52
N TRP A 59 6.64 7.13 -3.15
CA TRP A 59 5.28 6.68 -3.50
C TRP A 59 4.46 6.40 -2.25
N THR A 60 3.14 6.43 -2.41
CA THR A 60 2.21 5.94 -1.37
C THR A 60 1.21 4.97 -1.98
N SER A 61 0.47 4.25 -1.13
CA SER A 61 -0.62 3.37 -1.56
C SER A 61 -1.97 4.06 -1.37
N MET A 62 -2.80 4.08 -2.41
CA MET A 62 -4.16 4.60 -2.33
C MET A 62 -5.15 3.62 -2.98
N GLY A 63 -6.27 3.36 -2.30
CA GLY A 63 -7.41 2.68 -2.88
C GLY A 63 -8.19 3.65 -3.77
N ILE A 64 -8.11 3.48 -5.09
CA ILE A 64 -8.69 4.37 -6.09
C ILE A 64 -9.47 3.56 -7.14
N PRO A 65 -10.41 4.19 -7.88
CA PRO A 65 -11.01 3.56 -9.04
C PRO A 65 -9.93 3.20 -10.06
N SER A 66 -9.85 1.93 -10.43
CA SER A 66 -8.93 1.45 -11.46
C SER A 66 -9.26 2.10 -12.81
N ASP A 67 -8.22 2.52 -13.52
CA ASP A 67 -8.25 3.00 -14.91
C ASP A 67 -7.83 1.91 -15.93
N GLY A 68 -7.72 0.65 -15.48
CA GLY A 68 -7.19 -0.45 -16.28
C GLY A 68 -5.70 -0.71 -16.09
N SER A 69 -4.98 0.13 -15.32
CA SER A 69 -3.56 -0.04 -15.03
C SER A 69 -3.24 -1.44 -14.50
N TYR A 70 -2.13 -2.00 -14.97
CA TYR A 70 -1.62 -3.32 -14.59
C TYR A 70 -2.63 -4.48 -14.80
N GLY A 71 -3.60 -4.32 -15.71
CA GLY A 71 -4.60 -5.35 -16.00
C GLY A 71 -5.70 -5.48 -14.95
N VAL A 72 -5.77 -4.58 -13.98
CA VAL A 72 -6.85 -4.53 -12.98
C VAL A 72 -8.12 -3.99 -13.67
N PRO A 73 -9.28 -4.69 -13.60
CA PRO A 73 -10.50 -4.26 -14.28
C PRO A 73 -10.89 -2.80 -13.99
N GLU A 74 -11.31 -2.05 -15.00
CA GLU A 74 -11.69 -0.65 -14.84
C GLU A 74 -12.90 -0.50 -13.90
N GLY A 75 -12.91 0.57 -13.09
CA GLY A 75 -14.05 0.96 -12.25
C GLY A 75 -14.16 0.25 -10.90
N ILE A 76 -13.35 -0.79 -10.62
CA ILE A 76 -13.25 -1.34 -9.26
C ILE A 76 -12.32 -0.50 -8.40
N ILE A 77 -12.56 -0.46 -7.08
CA ILE A 77 -11.61 0.12 -6.14
C ILE A 77 -10.49 -0.90 -5.91
N SER A 78 -9.27 -0.53 -6.28
CA SER A 78 -8.07 -1.31 -6.03
C SER A 78 -6.95 -0.41 -5.49
N SER A 79 -6.00 -0.99 -4.75
CA SER A 79 -4.84 -0.27 -4.27
C SER A 79 -3.77 -0.23 -5.35
N PHE A 80 -3.28 0.98 -5.66
CA PHE A 80 -2.17 1.19 -6.59
C PHE A 80 -1.04 1.99 -5.91
N PRO A 81 0.22 1.82 -6.36
CA PRO A 81 1.27 2.79 -6.06
C PRO A 81 0.95 4.10 -6.79
N VAL A 82 0.92 5.21 -6.06
CA VAL A 82 0.64 6.54 -6.60
C VAL A 82 1.65 7.56 -6.10
N THR A 83 1.85 8.61 -6.89
CA THR A 83 2.36 9.90 -6.41
C THR A 83 1.20 10.86 -6.24
N THR A 84 1.31 11.80 -5.30
CA THR A 84 0.30 12.85 -5.13
C THR A 84 0.93 14.23 -5.23
N LYS A 85 0.19 15.18 -5.81
CA LYS A 85 0.58 16.59 -5.93
C LYS A 85 -0.65 17.46 -6.12
N ASP A 86 -0.71 18.60 -5.41
CA ASP A 86 -1.79 19.58 -5.54
C ASP A 86 -3.21 18.97 -5.43
N GLY A 87 -3.39 18.02 -4.50
CA GLY A 87 -4.66 17.32 -4.29
C GLY A 87 -5.04 16.30 -5.37
N LYS A 88 -4.12 15.96 -6.28
CA LYS A 88 -4.32 14.94 -7.31
C LYS A 88 -3.40 13.75 -7.05
N TYR A 89 -3.89 12.55 -7.36
CA TYR A 89 -3.07 11.35 -7.40
C TYR A 89 -2.83 10.94 -8.85
N GLU A 90 -1.70 10.30 -9.11
CA GLU A 90 -1.36 9.68 -10.39
C GLU A 90 -0.78 8.29 -10.11
N ILE A 91 -1.29 7.26 -10.80
CA ILE A 91 -0.74 5.91 -10.71
C ILE A 91 0.68 5.94 -11.26
N VAL A 92 1.62 5.39 -10.48
CA VAL A 92 2.99 5.18 -10.95
C VAL A 92 2.94 4.15 -12.07
N GLN A 93 3.45 4.51 -13.24
CA GLN A 93 3.44 3.67 -14.46
C GLN A 93 4.80 3.01 -14.71
N GLY A 94 4.81 1.97 -15.54
CA GLY A 94 6.04 1.32 -16.00
C GLY A 94 6.70 0.38 -14.99
N LEU A 95 5.94 -0.11 -14.00
CA LEU A 95 6.43 -1.16 -13.11
C LEU A 95 6.33 -2.54 -13.77
N ASP A 96 7.41 -3.30 -13.68
CA ASP A 96 7.43 -4.70 -14.11
C ASP A 96 6.74 -5.57 -13.07
N ILE A 97 5.68 -6.26 -13.47
CA ILE A 97 4.95 -7.22 -12.65
C ILE A 97 5.42 -8.62 -13.03
N ASN A 98 6.01 -9.34 -12.09
CA ASN A 98 6.47 -10.71 -12.29
C ASN A 98 5.39 -11.73 -11.88
N GLU A 99 5.68 -13.02 -12.04
CA GLU A 99 4.76 -14.13 -11.71
C GLU A 99 4.78 -14.54 -10.22
N PHE A 100 5.57 -13.87 -9.39
CA PHE A 100 5.83 -14.23 -7.99
C PHE A 100 4.59 -14.08 -7.11
#